data_AF-A0A7W1JII7-F1
#
_entry.id   AF-A0A7W1JII7-F1
#
_cell.length_a   1.000
_cell.length_b   1.000
_cell.length_c   1.000
_cell.angle_alpha   90.00
_cell.angle_beta   90.00
_cell.angle_gamma   90.00
#
_symmetry.space_group_name_H-M   'P 1'
#
loop_
_entity.id
_entity.type
_entity.pdbx_description
1 polymer ?
#
loop_
_entity_poly.entity_id
_entity_poly.type
_entity_poly.pdbx_seq_one_letter_code
_entity_poly.pdbx_strand_id
1 'polypeptide(L)'
;GQGMVAGDLVNTASRVQSVADPGTVLVGESTRRTTEQTVVYEEAGAFELKGKDGLVPLWKALRVVSGARGSLKSTGLEAPFVGRDRELRQIKDLFHASAEGRKAHLVSVTGIAGIGKSRLAWEFYKYFDGLPQLTYWHRGRCLAYGEGVTYWALADMVRMRCRIVEDEEPASALQKLSSTLEEHIADPEERRFVEPRVAQLLGLAEQEARDKHDLFAAWRLFFERLAETYPTVLAFEDMQWADESLLDFVEYRSNGHATPRST
;
A
#
# COMPACT_ATOMS: atom_id res chain seq x y z
N GLY A 1 -1.71 10.52 33.06
CA GLY A 1 -2.10 9.26 33.70
C GLY A 1 -1.90 8.14 32.72
N GLN A 2 -1.04 7.17 33.01
CA GLN A 2 -0.88 5.99 32.17
C GLN A 2 -2.11 5.10 32.33
N GLY A 3 -2.87 4.91 31.26
CA GLY A 3 -3.97 3.95 31.22
C GLY A 3 -3.40 2.55 31.14
N MET A 4 -3.47 1.81 32.26
CA MET A 4 -3.09 0.40 32.30
C MET A 4 -4.20 -0.40 31.60
N VAL A 5 -3.93 -0.95 30.42
CA VAL A 5 -4.86 -1.86 29.73
C VAL A 5 -4.54 -3.28 30.19
N ALA A 6 -5.36 -3.83 31.09
CA ALA A 6 -5.25 -5.21 31.56
C ALA A 6 -6.40 -6.05 30.97
N GLY A 7 -6.08 -7.20 30.38
CA GLY A 7 -7.06 -8.14 29.83
C GLY A 7 -6.41 -9.37 29.22
N ASP A 8 -7.14 -10.49 29.15
CA ASP A 8 -6.64 -11.78 28.63
C ASP A 8 -6.10 -11.67 27.19
N LEU A 9 -6.66 -10.75 26.39
CA LEU A 9 -6.18 -10.43 25.04
C LEU A 9 -4.77 -9.80 25.03
N VAL A 10 -4.47 -8.89 25.97
CA VAL A 10 -3.15 -8.23 26.06
C VAL A 10 -2.09 -9.23 26.52
N ASN A 11 -2.44 -10.08 27.49
CA ASN A 11 -1.57 -11.16 27.96
C ASN A 11 -1.31 -12.20 26.87
N THR A 12 -2.33 -12.52 26.06
CA THR A 12 -2.18 -13.45 24.94
C THR A 12 -1.28 -12.87 23.85
N ALA A 13 -1.43 -11.59 23.48
CA ALA A 13 -0.58 -10.95 22.47
C ALA A 13 0.91 -10.93 22.87
N SER A 14 1.22 -10.60 24.13
CA SER A 14 2.60 -10.63 24.64
C SER A 14 3.20 -12.05 24.63
N ARG A 15 2.39 -13.08 24.88
CA ARG A 15 2.83 -14.48 24.84
C ARG A 15 3.05 -14.98 23.41
N VAL A 16 2.17 -14.60 22.49
CA VAL A 16 2.36 -14.85 21.05
C VAL A 16 3.65 -14.19 20.55
N GLN A 17 3.93 -12.96 20.97
CA GLN A 17 5.20 -12.29 20.66
C GLN A 17 6.41 -13.07 21.18
N SER A 18 6.33 -13.65 22.39
CA SER A 18 7.47 -14.36 23.00
C SER A 18 7.89 -15.63 22.27
N VAL A 19 7.02 -16.19 21.41
CA VAL A 19 7.30 -17.37 20.59
C VAL A 19 7.50 -17.03 19.12
N ALA A 20 7.40 -15.75 18.74
CA ALA A 20 7.62 -15.29 17.38
C ALA A 20 9.12 -15.10 17.11
N ASP A 21 9.60 -15.63 15.99
CA ASP A 21 10.95 -15.34 15.53
C ASP A 21 11.09 -13.84 15.18
N PRO A 22 12.29 -13.25 15.35
CA PRO A 22 12.55 -11.87 14.95
C PRO A 22 12.12 -11.62 13.48
N GLY A 23 11.45 -10.50 13.25
CA GLY A 23 10.95 -10.13 11.92
C GLY A 23 9.64 -10.82 11.51
N THR A 24 9.04 -11.64 12.38
CA THR A 24 7.77 -12.30 12.08
C THR A 24 6.60 -11.72 12.88
N VAL A 25 5.39 -11.82 12.32
CA VAL A 25 4.15 -11.45 13.01
C VAL A 25 3.28 -12.70 13.14
N LEU A 26 3.23 -13.27 14.34
CA LEU A 26 2.32 -14.36 14.66
C LEU A 26 0.97 -13.81 15.14
N VAL A 27 -0.11 -14.44 14.71
CA VAL A 27 -1.47 -14.10 15.11
C VAL A 27 -2.24 -15.35 15.55
N GLY A 28 -3.16 -15.16 16.50
CA GLY A 28 -4.13 -16.19 16.86
C GLY A 28 -5.31 -16.26 15.88
N GLU A 29 -6.13 -17.28 16.04
CA GLU A 29 -7.25 -17.60 15.13
C GLU A 29 -8.25 -16.45 14.98
N SER A 30 -8.60 -15.77 16.07
CA SER A 30 -9.56 -14.66 16.05
C SER A 30 -9.06 -13.49 15.19
N THR A 31 -7.78 -13.15 15.29
CA THR A 31 -7.13 -12.14 14.47
C THR A 31 -7.10 -12.61 13.02
N ARG A 32 -6.62 -13.84 12.74
CA ARG A 32 -6.59 -14.41 11.38
C ARG A 32 -7.96 -14.32 10.71
N ARG A 33 -9.02 -14.81 11.35
CA ARG A 33 -10.38 -14.82 10.79
C ARG A 33 -10.92 -13.40 10.53
N THR A 34 -10.50 -12.43 11.32
CA THR A 34 -10.90 -11.02 11.18
C THR A 34 -10.19 -10.35 10.01
N THR A 35 -8.99 -10.79 9.66
CA THR A 35 -8.12 -10.16 8.65
C THR A 35 -7.83 -11.05 7.44
N GLU A 36 -8.40 -12.25 7.34
CA GLU A 36 -8.10 -13.22 6.26
C GLU A 36 -8.45 -12.71 4.85
N GLN A 37 -9.33 -11.71 4.75
CA GLN A 37 -9.64 -11.06 3.47
C GLN A 37 -8.57 -10.07 3.01
N THR A 38 -7.70 -9.63 3.91
CA THR A 38 -6.73 -8.56 3.67
C THR A 38 -5.31 -8.96 3.99
N VAL A 39 -5.08 -10.08 4.66
CA VAL A 39 -3.75 -10.58 5.03
C VAL A 39 -3.65 -12.05 4.65
N VAL A 40 -2.59 -12.41 3.93
CA VAL A 40 -2.25 -13.80 3.65
C VAL A 40 -1.52 -14.37 4.85
N TYR A 41 -1.92 -15.57 5.23
CA TYR A 41 -1.38 -16.28 6.38
C TYR A 41 -0.84 -17.64 5.95
N GLU A 42 0.20 -18.11 6.63
CA GLU A 42 0.58 -19.51 6.67
C GLU A 42 0.42 -20.06 8.09
N GLU A 43 0.25 -21.37 8.21
CA GLU A 43 0.23 -22.04 9.51
C GLU A 43 1.63 -22.02 10.11
N ALA A 44 1.76 -21.46 11.32
CA ALA A 44 3.02 -21.46 12.08
C ALA A 44 3.12 -22.68 13.01
N GLY A 45 2.06 -23.48 13.11
CA GLY A 45 1.94 -24.61 14.03
C GLY A 45 1.18 -24.25 15.31
N ALA A 46 1.23 -25.15 16.29
CA ALA A 46 0.54 -25.00 17.56
C ALA A 46 1.55 -24.90 18.71
N PHE A 47 1.38 -23.91 19.58
CA PHE A 47 2.37 -23.51 20.59
C PHE A 47 1.80 -23.61 22.00
N GLU A 48 2.62 -24.07 22.96
CA GLU A 48 2.27 -23.93 24.37
C GLU A 48 2.48 -22.47 24.80
N LEU A 49 1.37 -21.79 25.11
CA LEU A 49 1.41 -20.43 25.64
C LEU A 49 1.18 -20.49 27.14
N LYS A 50 2.12 -19.92 27.91
CA LYS A 50 2.04 -19.87 29.38
C LYS A 50 0.64 -19.42 29.83
N GLY A 51 -0.06 -20.22 30.64
CA GLY A 51 -1.38 -19.87 31.18
C GLY A 51 -2.56 -20.01 30.21
N LYS A 52 -2.38 -20.74 29.10
CA LYS A 52 -3.47 -21.31 28.29
C LYS A 52 -3.39 -22.83 28.41
N ASP A 53 -4.55 -23.48 28.49
CA ASP A 53 -4.61 -24.94 28.50
C ASP A 53 -4.49 -25.46 27.06
N GLY A 54 -3.46 -26.28 26.82
CA GLY A 54 -3.21 -26.91 25.53
C GLY A 54 -2.43 -26.04 24.53
N LEU A 55 -2.20 -26.63 23.35
CA LEU A 55 -1.52 -25.97 22.25
C LEU A 55 -2.45 -24.96 21.56
N VAL A 56 -1.97 -23.73 21.39
CA VAL A 56 -2.69 -22.67 20.69
C VAL A 56 -2.19 -22.62 19.24
N PRO A 57 -3.05 -22.85 18.23
CA PRO A 57 -2.66 -22.70 16.83
C PRO A 57 -2.38 -21.23 16.53
N LEU A 58 -1.25 -20.98 15.88
CA LEU A 58 -0.83 -19.67 15.44
C LEU A 58 -0.58 -19.66 13.93
N TRP A 59 -0.74 -18.48 13.35
CA TRP A 59 -0.49 -18.23 11.94
C TRP A 59 0.51 -17.12 11.78
N LYS A 60 1.44 -17.27 10.84
CA LYS A 60 2.35 -16.20 10.47
C LYS A 60 1.67 -15.32 9.43
N ALA A 61 1.51 -14.05 9.75
CA ALA A 61 1.08 -13.04 8.80
C ALA A 61 2.20 -12.86 7.78
N LEU A 62 1.93 -13.23 6.53
CA LEU A 62 2.92 -13.14 5.45
C LEU A 62 2.91 -11.75 4.83
N ARG A 63 1.72 -11.21 4.52
CA ARG A 63 1.58 -9.91 3.87
C ARG A 63 0.15 -9.42 3.84
N VAL A 64 -0.02 -8.12 3.72
CA VAL A 64 -1.31 -7.50 3.42
C VAL A 64 -1.57 -7.58 1.90
N VAL A 65 -2.71 -8.13 1.47
CA VAL A 65 -3.15 -8.28 0.06
C VAL A 65 -4.22 -7.27 -0.37
N SER A 66 -4.59 -6.31 0.49
CA SER A 66 -5.64 -5.34 0.19
C SER A 66 -5.21 -4.31 -0.88
N GLY A 67 -5.27 -4.67 -2.17
CA GLY A 67 -4.86 -3.81 -3.29
C GLY A 67 -5.96 -3.53 -4.34
N ALA A 68 -7.16 -4.08 -4.16
CA ALA A 68 -8.31 -3.85 -5.02
C ALA A 68 -9.60 -3.96 -4.22
N ARG A 69 -10.50 -2.98 -4.40
CA ARG A 69 -11.69 -2.74 -3.53
C ARG A 69 -11.29 -2.34 -2.11
N GLY A 70 -12.14 -1.61 -1.40
CA GLY A 70 -11.92 -1.13 -0.04
C GLY A 70 -11.86 -2.25 1.01
N SER A 71 -11.33 -3.43 0.67
CA SER A 71 -11.41 -4.75 1.33
C SER A 71 -11.12 -4.82 2.83
N LEU A 72 -10.71 -3.72 3.45
CA LEU A 72 -10.69 -3.54 4.89
C LEU A 72 -12.12 -3.32 5.40
N LYS A 73 -12.95 -4.37 5.31
CA LYS A 73 -14.12 -4.48 6.17
C LYS A 73 -13.61 -4.57 7.60
N SER A 74 -13.70 -3.48 8.35
CA SER A 74 -13.57 -3.55 9.79
C SER A 74 -14.72 -4.41 10.32
N THR A 75 -14.40 -5.60 10.80
CA THR A 75 -15.38 -6.51 11.44
C THR A 75 -15.66 -6.12 12.89
N GLY A 76 -15.14 -4.98 13.36
CA GLY A 76 -15.33 -4.43 14.70
C GLY A 76 -16.16 -3.13 14.72
N LEU A 77 -16.65 -2.75 15.91
CA LEU A 77 -17.26 -1.43 16.14
C LEU A 77 -16.19 -0.34 15.96
N GLU A 78 -16.25 0.38 14.84
CA GLU A 78 -15.46 1.59 14.68
C GLU A 78 -16.17 2.78 15.31
N ALA A 79 -15.41 3.66 15.98
CA ALA A 79 -15.94 4.94 16.43
C ALA A 79 -16.50 5.73 15.24
N PRO A 80 -17.64 6.44 15.41
CA PRO A 80 -18.24 7.21 14.32
C PRO A 80 -17.26 8.25 13.80
N PHE A 81 -17.19 8.39 12.47
CA PHE A 81 -16.42 9.46 11.84
C PHE A 81 -17.22 10.76 11.93
N VAL A 82 -16.72 11.73 12.70
CA VAL A 82 -17.44 12.97 13.01
C VAL A 82 -16.59 14.20 12.67
N GLY A 83 -17.24 15.25 12.17
CA GLY A 83 -16.64 16.58 12.03
C GLY A 83 -15.68 16.76 10.84
N ARG A 84 -15.64 15.80 9.91
CA ARG A 84 -14.79 15.85 8.70
C ARG A 84 -15.51 15.40 7.41
N ASP A 85 -16.84 15.51 7.42
CA ASP A 85 -17.70 15.17 6.29
C ASP A 85 -17.40 16.02 5.05
N ARG A 86 -17.01 17.28 5.26
CA ARG A 86 -16.68 18.22 4.17
C ARG A 86 -15.39 17.79 3.45
N GLU A 87 -14.33 17.50 4.20
CA GLU A 87 -13.05 17.07 3.65
C GLU A 87 -13.20 15.72 2.93
N LEU A 88 -13.93 14.77 3.54
CA LEU A 88 -14.20 13.49 2.90
C LEU A 88 -14.99 13.64 1.60
N ARG A 89 -15.98 14.54 1.56
CA ARG A 89 -16.74 14.85 0.34
C ARG A 89 -15.83 15.43 -0.74
N GLN A 90 -14.98 16.40 -0.40
CA GLN A 90 -14.03 16.98 -1.35
C GLN A 90 -13.09 15.95 -1.97
N ILE A 91 -12.58 15.01 -1.17
CA ILE A 91 -11.71 13.94 -1.68
C ILE A 91 -12.49 13.02 -2.64
N LYS A 92 -13.74 12.68 -2.30
CA LYS A 92 -14.62 11.87 -3.17
C LYS A 92 -14.95 12.58 -4.48
N ASP A 93 -15.28 13.86 -4.43
CA ASP A 93 -15.59 14.66 -5.62
C ASP A 93 -14.39 14.75 -6.55
N LEU A 94 -13.18 14.98 -6.00
CA LEU A 94 -11.93 14.98 -6.78
C LEU A 94 -11.61 13.60 -7.36
N PHE A 95 -11.90 12.52 -6.64
CA PHE A 95 -11.72 11.17 -7.15
C PHE A 95 -12.63 10.89 -8.37
N HIS A 96 -13.92 11.24 -8.29
CA HIS A 96 -14.84 11.07 -9.42
C HIS A 96 -14.46 11.97 -10.60
N ALA A 97 -14.11 13.22 -10.35
CA ALA A 97 -13.60 14.11 -11.39
C ALA A 97 -12.31 13.57 -12.05
N SER A 98 -11.43 12.93 -11.27
CA SER A 98 -10.22 12.28 -11.78
C SER A 98 -10.55 11.10 -12.69
N ALA A 99 -11.48 10.24 -12.27
CA ALA A 99 -11.92 9.06 -13.02
C ALA A 99 -12.62 9.45 -14.33
N GLU A 100 -13.51 10.45 -14.29
CA GLU A 100 -14.25 10.94 -15.46
C GLU A 100 -13.35 11.73 -16.41
N GLY A 101 -12.55 12.65 -15.88
CA GLY A 101 -11.70 13.55 -16.66
C GLY A 101 -10.38 12.93 -17.12
N ARG A 102 -10.06 11.72 -16.63
CA ARG A 102 -8.77 11.02 -16.85
C ARG A 102 -7.57 11.91 -16.55
N LYS A 103 -7.66 12.70 -15.49
CA LYS A 103 -6.62 13.62 -15.03
C LYS A 103 -6.22 13.29 -13.61
N ALA A 104 -4.92 13.28 -13.35
CA ALA A 104 -4.40 13.10 -12.00
C ALA A 104 -4.71 14.34 -11.15
N HIS A 105 -5.24 14.12 -9.95
CA HIS A 105 -5.37 15.15 -8.92
C HIS A 105 -4.40 14.85 -7.77
N LEU A 106 -3.81 15.90 -7.21
CA LEU A 106 -3.00 15.83 -6.00
C LEU A 106 -3.80 16.43 -4.84
N VAL A 107 -3.93 15.66 -3.76
CA VAL A 107 -4.58 16.10 -2.52
C VAL A 107 -3.56 16.00 -1.39
N SER A 108 -3.27 17.13 -0.75
CA SER A 108 -2.45 17.16 0.45
C SER A 108 -3.34 17.30 1.68
N VAL A 109 -3.23 16.35 2.61
CA VAL A 109 -3.97 16.37 3.88
C VAL A 109 -3.00 16.78 4.99
N THR A 110 -3.06 18.04 5.40
CA THR A 110 -2.21 18.60 6.45
C THR A 110 -2.98 18.76 7.77
N GLY A 111 -2.23 18.83 8.87
CA GLY A 111 -2.80 19.04 10.20
C GLY A 111 -1.95 18.42 11.31
N ILE A 112 -2.22 18.81 12.55
CA ILE A 112 -1.49 18.35 13.73
C ILE A 112 -1.55 16.82 13.90
N ALA A 113 -0.56 16.25 14.60
CA ALA A 113 -0.58 14.83 14.95
C ALA A 113 -1.86 14.48 15.73
N GLY A 114 -2.45 13.31 15.46
CA GLY A 114 -3.67 12.86 16.13
C GLY A 114 -4.98 13.47 15.64
N ILE A 115 -4.98 14.47 14.73
CA ILE A 115 -6.23 15.10 14.21
C ILE A 115 -7.09 14.18 13.32
N GLY A 116 -6.66 12.93 13.08
CA GLY A 116 -7.40 11.96 12.29
C GLY A 116 -7.08 11.97 10.78
N LYS A 117 -5.88 12.38 10.35
CA LYS A 117 -5.45 12.31 8.93
C LYS A 117 -5.55 10.89 8.36
N SER A 118 -4.98 9.91 9.07
CA SER A 118 -5.06 8.49 8.68
C SER A 118 -6.50 7.97 8.73
N ARG A 119 -7.33 8.49 9.66
CA ARG A 119 -8.75 8.16 9.70
C ARG A 119 -9.50 8.69 8.48
N LEU A 120 -9.20 9.89 8.00
CA LEU A 120 -9.78 10.44 6.77
C LEU A 120 -9.41 9.58 5.55
N ALA A 121 -8.13 9.19 5.41
CA ALA A 121 -7.68 8.29 4.34
C ALA A 121 -8.37 6.92 4.42
N TRP A 122 -8.57 6.39 5.63
CA TRP A 122 -9.30 5.16 5.88
C TRP A 122 -10.77 5.24 5.46
N GLU A 123 -11.48 6.31 5.82
CA GLU A 123 -12.87 6.52 5.40
C GLU A 123 -13.00 6.64 3.89
N PHE A 124 -12.01 7.27 3.25
CA PHE A 124 -11.95 7.33 1.80
C PHE A 124 -11.65 5.96 1.18
N TYR A 125 -10.78 5.14 1.77
CA TYR A 125 -10.54 3.78 1.31
C TYR A 125 -11.80 2.89 1.41
N LYS A 126 -12.52 2.95 2.53
CA LYS A 126 -13.78 2.22 2.73
C LYS A 126 -14.87 2.63 1.73
N TYR A 127 -14.84 3.87 1.24
CA TYR A 127 -15.81 4.33 0.26
C TYR A 127 -15.84 3.46 -1.01
N PHE A 128 -14.70 2.86 -1.38
CA PHE A 128 -14.62 2.00 -2.57
C PHE A 128 -15.40 0.69 -2.44
N ASP A 129 -15.73 0.23 -1.23
CA ASP A 129 -16.61 -0.94 -1.04
C ASP A 129 -18.04 -0.69 -1.52
N GLY A 130 -18.47 0.57 -1.53
CA GLY A 130 -19.79 0.98 -2.01
C GLY A 130 -19.84 1.27 -3.50
N LEU A 131 -18.72 1.21 -4.22
CA LEU A 131 -18.65 1.51 -5.64
C LEU A 131 -18.78 0.23 -6.49
N PRO A 132 -19.53 0.28 -7.61
CA PRO A 132 -19.65 -0.87 -8.51
C PRO A 132 -18.35 -1.12 -9.28
N GLN A 133 -17.60 -0.05 -9.59
CA GLN A 133 -16.34 -0.14 -10.31
C GLN A 133 -15.19 -0.52 -9.37
N LEU A 134 -14.31 -1.38 -9.86
CA LEU A 134 -13.04 -1.64 -9.19
C LEU A 134 -12.20 -0.36 -9.13
N THR A 135 -11.53 -0.16 -8.01
CA THR A 135 -10.53 0.91 -7.81
C THR A 135 -9.26 0.25 -7.31
N TYR A 136 -8.13 0.64 -7.91
CA TYR A 136 -6.81 0.28 -7.43
C TYR A 136 -6.38 1.27 -6.34
N TRP A 137 -6.07 0.70 -5.19
CA TRP A 137 -5.56 1.45 -4.05
C TRP A 137 -4.14 1.00 -3.77
N HIS A 138 -3.23 1.96 -3.77
CA HIS A 138 -1.84 1.74 -3.48
C HIS A 138 -1.46 2.65 -2.32
N ARG A 139 -1.06 2.07 -1.21
CA ARG A 139 -0.63 2.79 -0.01
C ARG A 139 0.86 2.54 0.18
N GLY A 140 1.60 3.61 0.45
CA GLY A 140 3.02 3.55 0.75
C GLY A 140 3.33 4.49 1.90
N ARG A 141 4.16 4.02 2.84
CA ARG A 141 4.56 4.80 4.01
C ARG A 141 5.98 5.32 3.86
N CYS A 142 6.19 6.61 4.10
CA CYS A 142 7.53 7.18 4.16
C CYS A 142 8.17 6.79 5.49
N LEU A 143 9.39 6.25 5.44
CA LEU A 143 10.13 5.80 6.62
C LEU A 143 11.13 6.86 7.05
N ALA A 144 11.31 7.02 8.36
CA ALA A 144 12.15 8.08 8.93
C ALA A 144 13.66 7.81 8.82
N TYR A 145 14.09 6.57 8.55
CA TYR A 145 15.50 6.18 8.48
C TYR A 145 15.70 4.82 7.79
N GLY A 146 16.88 4.63 7.18
CA GLY A 146 17.34 3.42 6.49
C GLY A 146 18.30 3.78 5.35
N GLU A 147 19.12 2.84 4.88
CA GLU A 147 19.81 3.00 3.58
C GLU A 147 18.86 2.59 2.45
N GLY A 148 18.79 3.37 1.36
CA GLY A 148 17.97 3.04 0.18
C GLY A 148 16.46 3.35 0.28
N VAL A 149 16.04 4.18 1.23
CA VAL A 149 14.61 4.45 1.55
C VAL A 149 13.94 5.53 0.69
N THR A 150 14.68 6.24 -0.17
CA THR A 150 14.21 7.44 -0.89
C THR A 150 12.91 7.25 -1.65
N TYR A 151 12.69 6.06 -2.22
CA TYR A 151 11.46 5.74 -2.93
C TYR A 151 10.73 4.54 -2.32
N TRP A 152 10.97 4.24 -1.05
CA TRP A 152 10.40 3.06 -0.38
C TRP A 152 8.87 3.02 -0.48
N ALA A 153 8.20 4.14 -0.22
CA ALA A 153 6.75 4.24 -0.33
C ALA A 153 6.25 3.88 -1.74
N LEU A 154 7.00 4.26 -2.79
CA LEU A 154 6.67 3.94 -4.17
C LEU A 154 6.96 2.48 -4.50
N ALA A 155 8.10 1.95 -4.04
CA ALA A 155 8.47 0.56 -4.19
C ALA A 155 7.42 -0.37 -3.54
N ASP A 156 6.94 -0.02 -2.34
CA ASP A 156 5.91 -0.77 -1.61
C ASP A 156 4.58 -0.83 -2.40
N MET A 157 4.17 0.29 -2.98
CA MET A 157 3.01 0.35 -3.89
C MET A 157 3.19 -0.58 -5.10
N VAL A 158 4.37 -0.59 -5.72
CA VAL A 158 4.66 -1.47 -6.87
C VAL A 158 4.66 -2.94 -6.44
N ARG A 159 5.30 -3.28 -5.31
CA ARG A 159 5.32 -4.66 -4.77
C ARG A 159 3.90 -5.17 -4.53
N MET A 160 3.05 -4.34 -3.91
CA MET A 160 1.64 -4.65 -3.70
C MET A 160 0.95 -4.99 -5.02
N ARG A 161 1.12 -4.15 -6.06
CA ARG A 161 0.49 -4.38 -7.37
C ARG A 161 1.00 -5.64 -8.05
N CYS A 162 2.32 -5.86 -8.01
CA CYS A 162 2.95 -7.03 -8.60
C CYS A 162 2.76 -8.31 -7.76
N ARG A 163 2.13 -8.21 -6.58
CA ARG A 163 1.97 -9.31 -5.62
C ARG A 163 3.30 -9.92 -5.19
N ILE A 164 4.35 -9.08 -5.13
CA ILE A 164 5.67 -9.44 -4.64
C ILE A 164 5.63 -9.45 -3.12
N VAL A 165 6.14 -10.51 -2.50
CA VAL A 165 6.13 -10.69 -1.04
C VAL A 165 7.45 -10.20 -0.43
N GLU A 166 7.48 -9.99 0.89
CA GLU A 166 8.74 -9.72 1.60
C GLU A 166 9.69 -10.91 1.47
N ASP A 167 10.99 -10.63 1.35
CA ASP A 167 12.06 -11.62 1.14
C ASP A 167 11.85 -12.55 -0.06
N GLU A 168 11.04 -12.14 -1.04
CA GLU A 168 10.84 -12.91 -2.27
C GLU A 168 12.14 -13.03 -3.07
N GLU A 169 12.41 -14.24 -3.55
CA GLU A 169 13.58 -14.53 -4.38
C GLU A 169 13.56 -13.65 -5.64
N PRO A 170 14.71 -13.05 -6.03
CA PRO A 170 14.75 -12.05 -7.10
C PRO A 170 14.18 -12.51 -8.45
N ALA A 171 14.45 -13.76 -8.87
CA ALA A 171 13.92 -14.27 -10.13
C ALA A 171 12.38 -14.43 -10.09
N SER A 172 11.83 -14.90 -8.98
CA SER A 172 10.37 -14.94 -8.76
C SER A 172 9.75 -13.53 -8.77
N ALA A 173 10.39 -12.57 -8.09
CA ALA A 173 9.93 -11.19 -8.05
C ALA A 173 9.95 -10.53 -9.45
N LEU A 174 11.01 -10.77 -10.24
CA LEU A 174 11.10 -10.32 -11.63
C LEU A 174 10.01 -10.93 -12.49
N GLN A 175 9.76 -12.25 -12.40
CA GLN A 175 8.70 -12.90 -13.16
C GLN A 175 7.31 -12.30 -12.87
N LYS A 176 7.03 -12.00 -11.59
CA LYS A 176 5.79 -11.31 -11.18
C LYS A 176 5.70 -9.89 -11.72
N LEU A 177 6.82 -9.15 -11.72
CA LEU A 177 6.89 -7.83 -12.34
C LEU A 177 6.57 -7.93 -13.84
N SER A 178 7.26 -8.79 -14.59
CA SER A 178 7.04 -8.96 -16.03
C SER A 178 5.58 -9.34 -16.32
N SER A 179 5.01 -10.29 -15.58
CA SER A 179 3.61 -10.70 -15.72
C SER A 179 2.62 -9.55 -15.49
N THR A 180 2.90 -8.70 -14.49
CA THR A 180 2.07 -7.52 -14.18
C THR A 180 2.18 -6.46 -15.27
N LEU A 181 3.36 -6.27 -15.85
CA LEU A 181 3.57 -5.36 -16.96
C LEU A 181 2.88 -5.87 -18.24
N GLU A 182 2.90 -7.17 -18.50
CA GLU A 182 2.14 -7.78 -19.60
C GLU A 182 0.62 -7.61 -19.44
N GLU A 183 0.11 -7.71 -18.21
CA GLU A 183 -1.31 -7.51 -17.90
C GLU A 183 -1.77 -6.07 -18.17
N HIS A 184 -0.94 -5.07 -17.86
CA HIS A 184 -1.36 -3.66 -17.84
C HIS A 184 -0.77 -2.79 -18.96
N ILE A 185 0.34 -3.20 -19.59
CA ILE A 185 1.03 -2.44 -20.62
C ILE A 185 1.05 -3.25 -21.92
N ALA A 186 0.08 -2.97 -22.80
CA ALA A 186 -0.05 -3.70 -24.06
C ALA A 186 1.16 -3.50 -24.99
N ASP A 187 1.68 -2.27 -25.06
CA ASP A 187 2.80 -1.91 -25.93
C ASP A 187 4.13 -2.56 -25.46
N PRO A 188 4.76 -3.41 -26.29
CA PRO A 188 6.06 -4.02 -25.97
C PRO A 188 7.20 -3.02 -25.77
N GLU A 189 7.20 -1.88 -26.48
CA GLU A 189 8.26 -0.87 -26.36
C GLU A 189 8.14 -0.12 -25.03
N GLU A 190 6.91 0.18 -24.59
CA GLU A 190 6.67 0.72 -23.26
C GLU A 190 7.07 -0.27 -22.17
N ARG A 191 6.82 -1.58 -22.34
CA ARG A 191 7.28 -2.60 -21.40
C ARG A 191 8.81 -2.64 -21.30
N ARG A 192 9.50 -2.66 -22.43
CA ARG A 192 10.99 -2.59 -22.49
C ARG A 192 11.54 -1.34 -21.83
N PHE A 193 10.82 -0.23 -21.92
CA PHE A 193 11.16 0.99 -21.22
C PHE A 193 10.92 0.85 -19.70
N VAL A 194 9.71 0.49 -19.27
CA VAL A 194 9.27 0.51 -17.86
C VAL A 194 9.97 -0.55 -17.01
N GLU A 195 10.04 -1.79 -17.50
CA GLU A 195 10.46 -2.96 -16.71
C GLU A 195 11.79 -2.76 -15.97
N PRO A 196 12.90 -2.37 -16.63
CA PRO A 196 14.16 -2.26 -15.92
C PRO A 196 14.21 -1.05 -14.94
N ARG A 197 13.43 0.03 -15.16
CA ARG A 197 13.35 1.15 -14.20
C ARG A 197 12.53 0.77 -12.96
N VAL A 198 11.48 -0.02 -13.14
CA VAL A 198 10.69 -0.54 -12.03
C VAL A 198 11.47 -1.61 -11.28
N ALA A 199 12.21 -2.48 -11.97
CA ALA A 199 13.10 -3.44 -11.33
C ALA A 199 14.18 -2.74 -10.48
N GLN A 200 14.74 -1.63 -10.95
CA GLN A 200 15.68 -0.81 -10.17
C GLN A 200 15.02 -0.22 -8.91
N LEU A 201 13.80 0.32 -9.02
CA LEU A 201 13.03 0.80 -7.86
C LEU A 201 12.80 -0.31 -6.82
N LEU A 202 12.62 -1.55 -7.26
CA LEU A 202 12.42 -2.71 -6.41
C LEU A 202 13.73 -3.36 -5.92
N GLY A 203 14.90 -2.84 -6.32
CA GLY A 203 16.20 -3.45 -5.99
C GLY A 203 16.42 -4.83 -6.63
N LEU A 204 15.74 -5.13 -7.75
CA LEU A 204 15.82 -6.42 -8.46
C LEU A 204 16.83 -6.42 -9.62
N ALA A 205 17.36 -5.26 -9.98
CA ALA A 205 18.35 -5.10 -11.04
C ALA A 205 19.56 -4.34 -10.50
N GLU A 206 20.76 -4.75 -10.92
CA GLU A 206 21.99 -4.02 -10.62
C GLU A 206 21.97 -2.63 -11.27
N GLN A 207 22.57 -1.67 -10.59
CA GLN A 207 22.52 -0.26 -10.95
C GLN A 207 23.37 0.04 -12.18
N GLU A 208 22.72 0.31 -13.31
CA GLU A 208 23.23 1.37 -14.18
C GLU A 208 22.73 2.71 -13.61
N ALA A 209 23.61 3.70 -13.53
CA ALA A 209 23.23 5.05 -13.12
C ALA A 209 22.28 5.64 -14.17
N ARG A 210 20.97 5.50 -13.94
CA ARG A 210 19.93 6.09 -14.77
C ARG A 210 19.60 7.48 -14.31
N ASP A 211 19.32 8.34 -15.28
CA ASP A 211 18.88 9.69 -14.99
C ASP A 211 17.54 9.69 -14.22
N LYS A 212 17.39 10.62 -13.27
CA LYS A 212 16.22 10.71 -12.40
C LYS A 212 14.93 10.96 -13.20
N HIS A 213 14.99 11.75 -14.28
CA HIS A 213 13.84 12.03 -15.11
C HIS A 213 13.39 10.78 -15.89
N ASP A 214 14.34 9.95 -16.33
CA ASP A 214 14.08 8.68 -17.00
C ASP A 214 13.39 7.68 -16.05
N LEU A 215 13.82 7.62 -14.79
CA LEU A 215 13.16 6.84 -13.74
C LEU A 215 11.73 7.32 -13.48
N PHE A 216 11.55 8.63 -13.33
CA PHE A 216 10.23 9.21 -13.05
C PHE A 216 9.25 8.99 -14.19
N ALA A 217 9.70 9.13 -15.43
CA ALA A 217 8.88 8.87 -16.61
C ALA A 217 8.38 7.41 -16.62
N ALA A 218 9.25 6.45 -16.31
CA ALA A 218 8.90 5.04 -16.28
C ALA A 218 7.93 4.67 -15.15
N TRP A 219 8.18 5.16 -13.93
CA TRP A 219 7.28 4.90 -12.80
C TRP A 219 5.92 5.58 -13.00
N ARG A 220 5.92 6.79 -13.55
CA ARG A 220 4.69 7.48 -13.94
C ARG A 220 3.90 6.66 -14.97
N LEU A 221 4.57 6.23 -16.03
CA LEU A 221 3.94 5.43 -17.09
C LEU A 221 3.33 4.15 -16.54
N PHE A 222 4.02 3.46 -15.62
CA PHE A 222 3.46 2.29 -14.94
C PHE A 222 2.09 2.59 -14.27
N PHE A 223 2.01 3.64 -13.46
CA PHE A 223 0.75 4.00 -12.79
C PHE A 223 -0.29 4.58 -13.74
N GLU A 224 0.11 5.27 -14.81
CA GLU A 224 -0.81 5.72 -15.86
C GLU A 224 -1.48 4.53 -16.54
N ARG A 225 -0.73 3.48 -16.89
CA ARG A 225 -1.28 2.27 -17.51
C ARG A 225 -2.20 1.49 -16.59
N LEU A 226 -1.90 1.44 -15.29
CA LEU A 226 -2.85 0.94 -14.29
C LEU A 226 -4.15 1.74 -14.27
N ALA A 227 -4.04 3.08 -14.34
CA ALA A 227 -5.18 3.99 -14.34
C ALA A 227 -6.04 3.88 -15.62
N GLU A 228 -5.52 3.33 -16.71
CA GLU A 228 -6.31 3.03 -17.91
C GLU A 228 -7.29 1.87 -17.69
N THR A 229 -6.95 0.93 -16.81
CA THR A 229 -7.80 -0.23 -16.48
C THR A 229 -8.86 0.14 -15.45
N TYR A 230 -8.44 0.73 -14.32
CA TYR A 230 -9.33 1.15 -13.25
C TYR A 230 -8.82 2.44 -12.59
N PRO A 231 -9.71 3.28 -12.02
CA PRO A 231 -9.31 4.40 -11.19
C PRO A 231 -8.23 3.98 -10.18
N THR A 232 -7.14 4.74 -10.14
CA THR A 232 -5.94 4.39 -9.36
C THR A 232 -5.63 5.50 -8.37
N VAL A 233 -5.54 5.15 -7.09
CA VAL A 233 -5.22 6.07 -6.00
C VAL A 233 -3.88 5.68 -5.38
N LEU A 234 -2.97 6.66 -5.34
CA LEU A 234 -1.68 6.56 -4.65
C LEU A 234 -1.78 7.35 -3.34
N ALA A 235 -1.80 6.65 -2.21
CA ALA A 235 -1.89 7.22 -0.88
C ALA A 235 -0.52 7.15 -0.19
N PHE A 236 0.18 8.28 -0.17
CA PHE A 236 1.44 8.42 0.55
C PHE A 236 1.19 8.83 2.00
N GLU A 237 1.69 8.05 2.94
CA GLU A 237 1.58 8.32 4.36
C GLU A 237 2.88 8.77 4.97
N ASP A 238 2.77 9.51 6.07
CA ASP A 238 3.90 10.06 6.81
C ASP A 238 4.85 10.90 5.95
N MET A 239 4.30 11.67 5.00
CA MET A 239 5.02 12.56 4.08
C MET A 239 6.01 13.54 4.74
N GLN A 240 5.87 13.81 6.04
CA GLN A 240 6.87 14.57 6.80
C GLN A 240 8.26 13.89 6.85
N TRP A 241 8.34 12.59 6.53
CA TRP A 241 9.56 11.81 6.42
C TRP A 241 9.96 11.52 4.96
N ALA A 242 9.26 12.12 3.98
CA ALA A 242 9.61 11.93 2.57
C ALA A 242 10.92 12.66 2.24
N ASP A 243 11.81 11.97 1.52
CA ASP A 243 12.97 12.60 0.91
C ASP A 243 12.54 13.57 -0.21
N GLU A 244 13.35 14.59 -0.47
CA GLU A 244 13.11 15.62 -1.51
C GLU A 244 12.84 14.98 -2.88
N SER A 245 13.55 13.89 -3.20
CA SER A 245 13.36 13.18 -4.46
C SER A 245 11.98 12.54 -4.60
N LEU A 246 11.37 12.07 -3.50
CA LEU A 246 10.00 11.54 -3.54
C LEU A 246 8.99 12.68 -3.72
N LEU A 247 9.23 13.83 -3.10
CA LEU A 247 8.41 15.03 -3.30
C LEU A 247 8.44 15.47 -4.76
N ASP A 248 9.63 15.54 -5.36
CA ASP A 248 9.80 15.87 -6.78
C ASP A 248 9.01 14.92 -7.68
N PHE A 249 8.99 13.61 -7.37
CA PHE A 249 8.22 12.64 -8.14
C PHE A 249 6.70 12.90 -8.03
N VAL A 250 6.21 13.19 -6.83
CA VAL A 250 4.79 13.49 -6.59
C VAL A 250 4.37 14.75 -7.36
N GLU A 251 5.22 15.78 -7.38
CA GLU A 251 4.98 17.02 -8.12
C GLU A 251 5.11 16.85 -9.65
N TYR A 252 6.09 16.07 -10.10
CA TYR A 252 6.28 15.71 -11.51
C TYR A 252 5.01 15.10 -12.11
N ARG A 253 4.29 14.27 -11.34
CA ARG A 253 3.01 13.68 -11.76
C ARG A 253 1.90 14.72 -11.90
N SER A 254 1.84 15.74 -11.04
CA SER A 254 0.80 16.78 -11.11
C SER A 254 0.96 17.74 -12.29
N ASN A 255 2.19 17.90 -12.81
CA ASN A 255 2.51 18.84 -13.89
C ASN A 255 2.44 18.22 -15.30
N GLY A 256 1.93 16.98 -15.42
CA GLY A 256 1.73 16.30 -16.69
C GLY A 256 0.76 17.04 -17.61
N HIS A 257 1.30 17.81 -18.55
CA HIS A 257 0.57 18.51 -19.59
C HIS A 257 -0.30 17.53 -20.40
N ALA A 258 -1.52 17.96 -20.70
CA ALA A 258 -2.38 17.31 -21.68
C ALA A 258 -1.65 17.28 -23.03
N THR A 259 -1.28 16.09 -23.50
CA THR A 259 -0.89 15.91 -24.90
C THR A 259 -2.11 16.27 -25.76
N PRO A 260 -2.04 17.24 -26.68
CA PRO A 260 -3.12 17.44 -27.62
C PRO A 260 -3.18 16.19 -28.50
N ARG A 261 -4.33 15.51 -28.52
CA ARG A 261 -4.63 14.58 -29.60
C ARG A 261 -4.72 15.41 -30.87
N SER A 262 -3.71 15.30 -31.74
CA SER A 262 -3.82 15.72 -33.12
C SER A 262 -4.81 14.79 -33.83
N THR A 263 -5.99 15.33 -34.16
CA THR A 263 -6.75 14.92 -35.34
C THR A 263 -6.51 15.94 -36.43
#